data_AF-A0AAV4THQ1-F1
#
_entry.id   AF-A0AAV4THQ1-F1
#
_cell.length_a   1.000
_cell.length_b   1.000
_cell.length_c   1.000
_cell.angle_alpha   90.00
_cell.angle_beta   90.00
_cell.angle_gamma   90.00
#
_symmetry.space_group_name_H-M   'P 1'
#
loop_
_entity.id
_entity.type
_entity.pdbx_description
1 polymer ?
#
loop_
_entity_poly.entity_id
_entity_poly.type
_entity_poly.pdbx_seq_one_letter_code
_entity_poly.pdbx_strand_id
1 'polypeptide(L)'
;MEKVSDDIPFFPFLTKHVVPDGAEKLSSEGSALVCMFCYHSLVSQWLAYETSTHPEDQNRWLRRYNTHNYVCYICGITTYRKRLCSISVKDFPFLLEHKRPAGALTVLNGECVVTCQTCFESITSQWKDFERMKVPVEMRKYNWIVLPPPPDDENSRGCQILQENSGSMLQPGENDHLIMDDS
;
A
#
# COMPACT_ATOMS: atom_id res chain seq x y z
N MET A 1 -3.42 -34.39 22.47
CA MET A 1 -2.41 -33.76 21.61
C MET A 1 -3.19 -33.10 20.48
N GLU A 2 -3.57 -31.84 20.66
CA GLU A 2 -4.34 -31.10 19.67
C GLU A 2 -3.49 -30.93 18.41
N LYS A 3 -4.02 -31.36 17.27
CA LYS A 3 -3.40 -31.10 15.97
C LYS A 3 -3.42 -29.59 15.77
N VAL A 4 -2.27 -28.94 15.89
CA VAL A 4 -2.07 -27.59 15.34
C VAL A 4 -2.37 -27.70 13.85
N SER A 5 -3.44 -27.05 13.41
CA SER A 5 -3.86 -27.04 12.01
C SER A 5 -2.78 -26.35 11.17
N ASP A 6 -2.38 -26.97 10.06
CA ASP A 6 -1.37 -26.46 9.10
C ASP A 6 -1.72 -25.10 8.44
N ASP A 7 -2.85 -24.49 8.82
CA ASP A 7 -3.36 -23.24 8.26
C ASP A 7 -3.06 -22.00 9.12
N ILE A 8 -2.34 -22.14 10.24
CA ILE A 8 -1.96 -20.99 11.06
C ILE A 8 -0.83 -20.21 10.36
N PRO A 9 -0.98 -18.90 10.10
CA PRO A 9 0.08 -18.09 9.53
C PRO A 9 1.33 -18.10 10.40
N PHE A 10 2.48 -18.37 9.79
CA PHE A 10 3.78 -18.29 10.45
C PHE A 10 4.74 -17.42 9.64
N PHE A 11 5.69 -16.77 10.31
CA PHE A 11 6.52 -15.75 9.68
C PHE A 11 8.01 -15.97 10.00
N PRO A 12 8.69 -16.88 9.28
CA PRO A 12 10.07 -17.28 9.61
C PRO A 12 11.06 -16.13 9.60
N PHE A 13 10.82 -15.11 8.75
CA PHE A 13 11.69 -13.94 8.66
C PHE A 13 11.80 -13.17 9.99
N LEU A 14 10.81 -13.28 10.89
CA LEU A 14 10.84 -12.62 12.20
C LEU A 14 11.98 -13.12 13.09
N THR A 15 12.47 -14.35 12.88
CA THR A 15 13.64 -14.89 13.59
C THR A 15 14.93 -14.12 13.29
N LYS A 16 15.01 -13.51 12.10
CA LYS A 16 16.15 -12.71 11.64
C LYS A 16 15.86 -11.20 11.73
N HIS A 17 14.67 -10.81 12.15
CA HIS A 17 14.27 -9.41 12.18
C HIS A 17 14.99 -8.68 13.32
N VAL A 18 15.63 -7.57 13.00
CA VAL A 18 16.30 -6.73 14.00
C VAL A 18 15.21 -6.05 14.84
N VAL A 19 15.11 -6.45 16.09
CA VAL A 19 14.18 -5.85 17.05
C VAL A 19 14.77 -4.50 17.51
N PRO A 20 13.98 -3.41 17.55
CA PRO A 20 14.44 -2.15 18.11
C PRO A 20 14.90 -2.30 19.56
N ASP A 21 15.82 -1.42 20.01
CA ASP A 21 16.30 -1.43 21.38
C ASP A 21 15.14 -1.30 22.38
N GLY A 22 15.11 -2.19 23.37
CA GLY A 22 14.06 -2.24 24.39
C GLY A 22 12.74 -2.89 23.95
N ALA A 23 12.60 -3.33 22.69
CA ALA A 23 11.44 -4.11 22.25
C ALA A 23 11.53 -5.56 22.73
N GLU A 24 10.37 -6.17 22.98
CA GLU A 24 10.28 -7.58 23.34
C GLU A 24 10.79 -8.46 22.18
N LYS A 25 11.71 -9.37 22.52
CA LYS A 25 12.25 -10.34 21.55
C LYS A 25 11.24 -11.45 21.30
N LEU A 26 11.53 -12.27 20.30
CA LEU A 26 10.77 -13.49 20.05
C LEU A 26 10.66 -14.32 21.35
N SER A 27 9.45 -14.76 21.69
CA SER A 27 9.22 -15.62 22.86
C SER A 27 9.89 -16.99 22.66
N SER A 28 10.12 -17.72 23.75
CA SER A 28 10.65 -19.10 23.71
C SER A 28 9.76 -20.06 22.92
N GLU A 29 8.48 -19.72 22.74
CA GLU A 29 7.50 -20.48 21.97
C GLU A 29 7.42 -20.06 20.49
N GLY A 30 8.25 -19.09 20.06
CA GLY A 30 8.30 -18.62 18.68
C GLY A 30 7.28 -17.54 18.32
N SER A 31 6.60 -16.96 19.32
CA SER A 31 5.66 -15.85 19.12
C SER A 31 6.37 -14.49 19.10
N ALA A 32 5.82 -13.53 18.36
CA ALA A 32 6.33 -12.17 18.29
C ALA A 32 5.22 -11.16 18.57
N LEU A 33 5.51 -10.15 19.39
CA LEU A 33 4.64 -8.99 19.53
C LEU A 33 4.86 -8.03 18.36
N VAL A 34 3.76 -7.67 17.70
CA VAL A 34 3.76 -6.71 16.60
C VAL A 34 2.62 -5.73 16.80
N CYS A 35 2.78 -4.50 16.31
CA CYS A 35 1.68 -3.55 16.32
C CYS A 35 0.55 -3.98 15.38
N MET A 36 -0.65 -3.43 15.60
CA MET A 36 -1.85 -3.73 14.82
C MET A 36 -1.65 -3.58 13.29
N PHE A 37 -0.94 -2.54 12.83
CA PHE A 37 -0.70 -2.35 11.38
C PHE A 37 0.21 -3.43 10.79
N CYS A 38 1.28 -3.82 11.51
CA CYS A 38 2.17 -4.89 11.07
C CYS A 38 1.42 -6.22 11.06
N TYR A 39 0.64 -6.52 12.10
CA TYR A 39 -0.18 -7.73 12.17
C TYR A 39 -1.10 -7.86 10.94
N HIS A 40 -1.96 -6.87 10.70
CA HIS A 40 -2.90 -6.92 9.58
C HIS A 40 -2.19 -6.93 8.21
N SER A 41 -1.08 -6.22 8.07
CA SER A 41 -0.28 -6.24 6.83
C SER A 41 0.32 -7.62 6.55
N LEU A 42 0.91 -8.26 7.56
CA LEU A 42 1.52 -9.58 7.42
C LEU A 42 0.48 -10.66 7.14
N VAL A 43 -0.65 -10.63 7.84
CA VAL A 43 -1.76 -11.57 7.61
C VAL A 43 -2.36 -11.37 6.21
N SER A 44 -2.56 -10.12 5.76
CA SER A 44 -3.07 -9.85 4.42
C SER A 44 -2.13 -10.37 3.32
N GLN A 45 -0.81 -10.22 3.52
CA GLN A 45 0.18 -10.75 2.58
C GLN A 45 0.25 -12.28 2.61
N TRP A 46 0.11 -12.90 3.78
CA TRP A 46 0.02 -14.35 3.91
C TRP A 46 -1.15 -14.90 3.08
N LEU A 47 -2.34 -14.32 3.24
CA LEU A 47 -3.52 -14.72 2.48
C LEU A 47 -3.33 -14.52 0.98
N ALA A 48 -2.71 -13.42 0.56
CA ALA A 48 -2.39 -13.19 -0.84
C ALA A 48 -1.48 -14.30 -1.41
N TYR A 49 -0.47 -14.71 -0.65
CA TYR A 49 0.41 -15.82 -1.03
C TYR A 49 -0.31 -17.18 -1.07
N GLU A 50 -1.26 -17.45 -0.17
CA GLU A 50 -2.08 -18.67 -0.22
C GLU A 50 -2.95 -18.72 -1.49
N THR A 51 -3.32 -17.57 -2.05
CA THR A 51 -4.09 -17.48 -3.31
C THR A 51 -3.23 -17.31 -4.56
N SER A 52 -1.90 -17.20 -4.41
CA SER A 52 -0.99 -16.94 -5.53
C SER A 52 -0.84 -18.17 -6.42
N THR A 53 -0.84 -17.97 -7.73
CA THR A 53 -0.56 -19.03 -8.72
C THR A 53 0.94 -19.16 -9.03
N HIS A 54 1.76 -18.29 -8.48
CA HIS A 54 3.21 -18.24 -8.72
C HIS A 54 3.95 -19.36 -7.97
N PRO A 55 4.74 -20.21 -8.65
CA PRO A 55 5.44 -21.32 -8.02
C PRO A 55 6.40 -20.91 -6.88
N GLU A 56 7.04 -19.75 -7.00
CA GLU A 56 7.95 -19.18 -6.00
C GLU A 56 7.26 -18.87 -4.66
N ASP A 57 5.94 -18.64 -4.67
CA ASP A 57 5.15 -18.28 -3.50
C ASP A 57 4.65 -19.50 -2.71
N GLN A 58 4.74 -20.70 -3.28
CA GLN A 58 4.27 -21.93 -2.65
C GLN A 58 5.09 -22.31 -1.43
N ASN A 59 6.40 -21.98 -1.43
CA ASN A 59 7.26 -22.28 -0.30
C ASN A 59 7.06 -21.25 0.82
N ARG A 60 6.18 -21.57 1.77
CA ARG A 60 5.85 -20.77 2.96
C ARG A 60 7.08 -20.29 3.75
N TRP A 61 8.19 -21.02 3.71
CA TRP A 61 9.43 -20.66 4.42
C TRP A 61 10.27 -19.58 3.73
N LEU A 62 10.09 -19.41 2.42
CA LEU A 62 10.88 -18.49 1.58
C LEU A 62 10.11 -17.23 1.18
N ARG A 63 8.82 -17.14 1.53
CA ARG A 63 7.96 -15.96 1.26
C ARG A 63 8.57 -14.68 1.82
N ARG A 64 8.42 -13.58 1.06
CA ARG A 64 9.03 -12.28 1.37
C ARG A 64 7.94 -11.29 1.75
N TYR A 65 7.94 -10.87 3.00
CA TYR A 65 6.94 -9.92 3.50
C TYR A 65 7.46 -8.49 3.48
N ASN A 66 6.62 -7.58 3.01
CA ASN A 66 6.82 -6.15 3.13
C ASN A 66 6.36 -5.67 4.54
N THR A 67 7.29 -5.11 5.29
CA THR A 67 7.03 -4.53 6.62
C THR A 67 7.10 -3.00 6.64
N HIS A 68 7.50 -2.38 5.53
CA HIS A 68 7.82 -0.96 5.46
C HIS A 68 6.78 -0.14 4.71
N ASN A 69 6.32 -0.60 3.55
CA ASN A 69 5.50 0.16 2.62
C ASN A 69 4.00 -0.08 2.87
N TYR A 70 3.20 0.98 2.89
CA TYR A 70 1.76 0.90 3.14
C TYR A 70 1.02 1.90 2.26
N VAL A 71 -0.07 1.46 1.66
CA VAL A 71 -0.90 2.29 0.78
C VAL A 71 -1.95 3.02 1.60
N CYS A 72 -2.00 4.35 1.48
CA CYS A 72 -3.03 5.17 2.11
C CYS A 72 -4.42 4.87 1.50
N TYR A 73 -5.41 4.59 2.34
CA TYR A 73 -6.78 4.32 1.89
C TYR A 73 -7.44 5.51 1.17
N ILE A 74 -7.08 6.75 1.51
CA ILE A 74 -7.72 7.95 0.94
C ILE A 74 -7.07 8.36 -0.37
N CYS A 75 -5.77 8.61 -0.37
CA CYS A 75 -5.07 9.18 -1.53
C CYS A 75 -4.21 8.19 -2.32
N GLY A 76 -4.10 6.93 -1.88
CA GLY A 76 -3.39 5.88 -2.63
C GLY A 76 -1.86 5.96 -2.63
N ILE A 77 -1.24 7.00 -2.05
CA ILE A 77 0.22 7.06 -1.91
C ILE A 77 0.73 5.94 -1.00
N THR A 78 1.82 5.32 -1.42
CA THR A 78 2.63 4.43 -0.59
C THR A 78 3.50 5.25 0.36
N THR A 79 3.37 5.01 1.66
CA THR A 79 4.19 5.62 2.71
C THR A 79 4.74 4.57 3.65
N TYR A 80 5.46 5.00 4.70
CA TYR A 80 6.10 4.10 5.65
C TYR A 80 5.41 4.08 7.01
N ARG A 81 5.66 3.00 7.76
CA ARG A 81 4.98 2.69 9.03
C ARG A 81 4.82 3.85 10.01
N LYS A 82 5.83 4.72 10.18
CA LYS A 82 5.79 5.82 11.17
C LYS A 82 4.84 6.97 10.77
N ARG A 83 4.45 7.05 9.49
CA ARG A 83 3.52 8.08 8.97
C ARG A 83 2.11 7.54 8.76
N LEU A 84 1.76 6.44 9.41
CA LEU A 84 0.43 5.85 9.30
C LEU A 84 -0.42 6.18 10.51
N CYS A 85 -1.69 6.44 10.23
CA CYS A 85 -2.73 6.61 11.22
C CYS A 85 -3.93 5.72 10.83
N SER A 86 -4.80 5.45 11.80
CA SER A 86 -6.08 4.78 11.56
C SER A 86 -7.22 5.77 11.72
N ILE A 87 -8.19 5.72 10.82
CA ILE A 87 -9.42 6.50 10.90
C ILE A 87 -10.61 5.54 11.03
N SER A 88 -11.52 5.85 11.95
CA SER A 88 -12.76 5.12 12.16
C SER A 88 -13.75 5.38 11.02
N VAL A 89 -14.29 4.32 10.44
CA VAL A 89 -15.34 4.41 9.42
C VAL A 89 -16.64 4.96 10.00
N LYS A 90 -16.88 4.79 11.31
CA LYS A 90 -18.08 5.33 11.99
C LYS A 90 -18.09 6.86 12.00
N ASP A 91 -16.92 7.48 12.19
CA ASP A 91 -16.79 8.94 12.25
C ASP A 91 -16.74 9.56 10.84
N PHE A 92 -16.40 8.75 9.83
CA PHE A 92 -16.21 9.16 8.45
C PHE A 92 -16.92 8.20 7.47
N PRO A 93 -18.27 8.20 7.43
CA PRO A 93 -19.03 7.23 6.62
C PRO A 93 -18.73 7.29 5.12
N PHE A 94 -18.25 8.44 4.60
CA PHE A 94 -17.85 8.58 3.20
C PHE A 94 -16.78 7.55 2.77
N LEU A 95 -16.02 7.00 3.72
CA LEU A 95 -15.02 5.96 3.47
C LEU A 95 -15.63 4.65 2.95
N LEU A 96 -16.93 4.42 3.19
CA LEU A 96 -17.66 3.26 2.65
C LEU A 96 -17.88 3.37 1.15
N GLU A 97 -18.09 4.59 0.65
CA GLU A 97 -18.31 4.88 -0.77
C GLU A 97 -16.99 5.20 -1.50
N HIS A 98 -15.94 5.54 -0.75
CA HIS A 98 -14.64 5.88 -1.30
C HIS A 98 -13.98 4.67 -1.99
N LYS A 99 -13.53 4.86 -3.23
CA LYS A 99 -12.87 3.80 -3.99
C LYS A 99 -11.57 3.39 -3.31
N ARG A 100 -11.56 2.19 -2.73
CA ARG A 100 -10.38 1.61 -2.08
C ARG A 100 -9.21 1.45 -3.07
N PRO A 101 -8.06 2.10 -2.84
CA PRO A 101 -6.85 1.83 -3.60
C PRO A 101 -6.38 0.38 -3.40
N ALA A 102 -5.80 -0.21 -4.44
CA ALA A 102 -5.25 -1.56 -4.36
C ALA A 102 -4.15 -1.62 -3.27
N GLY A 103 -4.22 -2.64 -2.41
CA GLY A 103 -3.28 -2.80 -1.29
C GLY A 103 -3.53 -1.89 -0.09
N ALA A 104 -4.54 -1.01 -0.10
CA ALA A 104 -4.90 -0.24 1.10
C ALA A 104 -5.40 -1.17 2.22
N LEU A 105 -4.88 -0.99 3.43
CA LEU A 105 -5.16 -1.87 4.56
C LEU A 105 -6.37 -1.40 5.37
N THR A 106 -7.21 -2.34 5.78
CA THR A 106 -8.27 -2.14 6.78
C THR A 106 -7.93 -2.94 8.03
N VAL A 107 -8.32 -2.43 9.20
CA VAL A 107 -8.04 -3.03 10.51
C VAL A 107 -9.33 -3.15 11.31
N LEU A 108 -9.31 -3.95 12.39
CA LEU A 108 -10.47 -4.16 13.27
C LEU A 108 -11.72 -4.59 12.46
N ASN A 109 -11.57 -5.64 11.65
CA ASN A 109 -12.63 -6.18 10.79
C ASN A 109 -13.27 -5.16 9.82
N GLY A 110 -12.53 -4.10 9.45
CA GLY A 110 -13.03 -3.08 8.54
C GLY A 110 -13.64 -1.86 9.22
N GLU A 111 -13.69 -1.82 10.56
CA GLU A 111 -14.17 -0.65 11.29
C GLU A 111 -13.23 0.56 11.17
N CYS A 112 -11.95 0.32 10.87
CA CYS A 112 -10.95 1.35 10.68
C CYS A 112 -10.17 1.15 9.38
N VAL A 113 -9.82 2.25 8.72
CA VAL A 113 -8.96 2.26 7.53
C VAL A 113 -7.59 2.85 7.87
N VAL A 114 -6.55 2.37 7.20
CA VAL A 114 -5.18 2.89 7.36
C VAL A 114 -4.93 4.01 6.36
N THR A 115 -4.50 5.16 6.86
CA THR A 115 -4.23 6.37 6.06
C THR A 115 -2.83 6.90 6.33
N CYS A 116 -2.28 7.67 5.39
CA CYS A 116 -1.11 8.46 5.68
C CYS A 116 -1.45 9.60 6.65
N GLN A 117 -0.43 10.10 7.34
CA GLN A 117 -0.53 11.17 8.32
C GLN A 117 -1.16 12.44 7.73
N THR A 118 -0.80 12.81 6.50
CA THR A 118 -1.33 14.02 5.84
C THR A 118 -2.84 13.94 5.61
N CYS A 119 -3.35 12.79 5.16
CA CYS A 119 -4.79 12.59 5.02
C CYS A 119 -5.48 12.55 6.38
N PHE A 120 -4.87 11.91 7.38
CA PHE A 120 -5.39 11.89 8.74
C PHE A 120 -5.57 13.30 9.30
N GLU A 121 -4.54 14.14 9.22
CA GLU A 121 -4.56 15.51 9.72
C GLU A 121 -5.59 16.36 8.98
N SER A 122 -5.61 16.29 7.64
CA SER A 122 -6.55 17.06 6.81
C SER A 122 -8.01 16.68 7.09
N ILE A 123 -8.33 15.39 7.08
CA ILE A 123 -9.70 14.90 7.29
C ILE A 123 -10.17 15.13 8.72
N THR A 124 -9.29 14.95 9.71
CA THR A 124 -9.59 15.24 11.11
C THR A 124 -9.82 16.74 11.33
N SER A 125 -9.05 17.61 10.69
CA SER A 125 -9.26 19.07 10.76
C SER A 125 -10.63 19.45 10.23
N GLN A 126 -11.00 18.95 9.05
CA GLN A 126 -12.31 19.21 8.45
C GLN A 126 -13.45 18.69 9.31
N TRP A 127 -13.28 17.52 9.94
CA TRP A 127 -14.26 16.98 10.88
C TRP A 127 -14.48 17.91 12.06
N LYS A 128 -13.39 18.41 12.68
CA LYS A 128 -13.49 19.37 13.80
C LYS A 128 -14.20 20.66 13.39
N ASP A 129 -14.01 21.11 12.16
CA ASP A 129 -14.71 22.29 11.63
C ASP A 129 -16.21 22.01 11.45
N PHE A 130 -16.58 20.84 10.92
CA PHE A 130 -17.99 20.43 10.79
C PHE A 130 -18.68 20.24 12.14
N GLU A 131 -18.00 19.68 13.13
CA GLU A 131 -18.48 19.59 14.51
C GLU A 131 -18.75 20.98 15.10
N ARG A 132 -17.80 21.92 14.93
CA ARG A 132 -17.95 23.32 15.39
C ARG A 132 -19.15 24.02 14.75
N MET A 133 -19.39 23.75 13.46
CA MET A 133 -20.51 24.31 12.70
C MET A 133 -21.82 23.51 12.90
N LYS A 134 -21.81 22.41 13.65
CA LYS A 134 -22.94 21.49 13.86
C LYS A 134 -23.54 20.97 12.55
N VAL A 135 -22.69 20.69 11.56
CA VAL A 135 -23.13 20.11 10.29
C VAL A 135 -23.43 18.62 10.53
N PRO A 136 -24.66 18.15 10.24
CA PRO A 136 -25.01 16.73 10.33
C PRO A 136 -24.06 15.87 9.49
N VAL A 137 -23.74 14.66 9.96
CA VAL A 137 -22.69 13.80 9.35
C VAL A 137 -22.97 13.53 7.87
N GLU A 138 -24.23 13.28 7.54
CA GLU A 138 -24.75 13.04 6.19
C GLU A 138 -24.58 14.23 5.22
N MET A 139 -24.38 15.44 5.75
CA MET A 139 -24.16 16.66 4.94
C MET A 139 -22.68 17.02 4.80
N ARG A 140 -21.77 16.29 5.47
CA ARG A 140 -20.33 16.61 5.47
C ARG A 140 -19.70 16.20 4.16
N LYS A 141 -19.08 17.17 3.48
CA LYS A 141 -18.29 16.94 2.27
C LYS A 141 -16.83 17.19 2.57
N TYR A 142 -16.05 16.12 2.60
CA TYR A 142 -14.61 16.20 2.83
C TYR A 142 -13.88 16.48 1.51
N ASN A 143 -12.88 17.36 1.56
CA ASN A 143 -11.96 17.61 0.46
C ASN A 143 -10.68 16.81 0.70
N TRP A 144 -10.36 15.86 -0.18
CA TRP A 144 -9.06 15.19 -0.21
C TRP A 144 -8.43 15.38 -1.59
N ILE A 145 -7.35 16.15 -1.65
CA ILE A 145 -6.62 16.38 -2.89
C ILE A 145 -5.61 15.24 -3.05
N VAL A 146 -5.70 14.49 -4.14
CA VAL A 146 -4.60 13.66 -4.62
C VAL A 146 -3.61 14.62 -5.28
N LEU A 147 -2.51 14.94 -4.60
CA LEU A 147 -1.44 15.69 -5.24
C LEU A 147 -0.82 14.78 -6.32
N PRO A 148 -0.78 15.22 -7.59
CA PRO A 148 -0.04 14.47 -8.60
C PRO A 148 1.45 14.40 -8.21
N PRO A 149 2.17 13.33 -8.58
CA PRO A 149 3.63 13.33 -8.44
C PRO A 149 4.19 14.57 -9.14
N PRO A 150 5.22 15.23 -8.58
CA PRO A 150 5.85 16.36 -9.25
C PRO A 150 6.30 15.91 -10.67
N PRO A 151 6.23 16.79 -11.68
CA PRO A 151 6.73 16.49 -13.01
C PRO A 151 8.17 15.99 -12.92
N ASP A 152 8.53 14.98 -13.71
CA ASP A 152 9.93 14.59 -13.85
C ASP A 152 10.71 15.81 -14.33
N ASP A 153 11.66 16.29 -13.51
CA ASP A 153 12.65 17.24 -14.00
C ASP A 153 13.42 16.52 -15.11
N GLU A 154 13.18 16.90 -16.37
CA GLU A 154 13.88 16.43 -17.58
C GLU A 154 15.40 16.69 -17.59
N ASN A 155 16.02 16.88 -16.42
CA ASN A 155 17.45 17.08 -16.28
C ASN A 155 18.15 16.09 -15.33
N SER A 156 17.47 15.05 -14.85
CA SER A 156 18.14 13.92 -14.19
C SER A 156 18.39 12.79 -15.19
N ARG A 157 19.32 13.02 -16.13
CA ARG A 157 19.92 11.95 -16.91
C ARG A 157 20.70 11.01 -15.97
N GLY A 158 20.18 9.80 -15.73
CA GLY A 158 21.02 8.71 -15.24
C GLY A 158 20.32 7.55 -14.52
N CYS A 159 19.51 6.77 -15.24
CA CYS A 159 19.62 5.29 -15.26
C CYS A 159 18.51 4.71 -16.16
N GLN A 160 18.84 4.48 -17.44
CA GLN A 160 18.13 3.52 -18.28
C GLN A 160 18.53 2.08 -17.87
N ILE A 161 17.74 1.08 -18.29
CA ILE A 161 17.84 -0.40 -18.13
C ILE A 161 16.73 -0.91 -17.18
N LEU A 162 15.64 -1.59 -17.56
CA LEU A 162 15.15 -2.23 -18.79
C LEU A 162 13.61 -2.23 -18.77
N GLN A 163 12.97 -1.80 -19.86
CA GLN A 163 11.70 -2.41 -20.29
C GLN A 163 11.80 -2.57 -21.81
N GLU A 164 12.29 -3.73 -22.24
CA GLU A 164 12.09 -4.19 -23.60
C GLU A 164 10.78 -4.97 -23.70
N ASN A 165 9.97 -4.50 -24.65
CA ASN A 165 9.16 -5.27 -25.59
C ASN A 165 7.90 -6.02 -25.12
N SER A 166 6.76 -5.50 -25.57
CA SER A 166 5.91 -6.21 -26.55
C SER A 166 4.79 -5.31 -27.07
N GLY A 167 4.62 -5.24 -28.39
CA GLY A 167 3.32 -4.87 -28.98
C GLY A 167 3.33 -3.85 -30.11
N SER A 168 3.86 -4.26 -31.25
CA SER A 168 3.80 -3.60 -32.55
C SER A 168 2.38 -3.21 -33.01
N MET A 169 2.24 -2.04 -33.63
CA MET A 169 1.30 -1.82 -34.74
C MET A 169 1.95 -0.89 -35.79
N LEU A 170 2.27 -1.49 -36.93
CA LEU A 170 2.52 -0.81 -38.19
C LEU A 170 1.21 -0.20 -38.72
N GLN A 171 1.28 0.95 -39.37
CA GLN A 171 0.76 1.10 -40.75
C GLN A 171 1.30 2.39 -41.42
N PRO A 172 1.28 2.46 -42.77
CA PRO A 172 2.18 3.24 -43.60
C PRO A 172 1.55 4.51 -44.20
N GLY A 173 2.38 5.45 -44.64
CA GLY A 173 2.01 6.56 -45.52
C GLY A 173 3.31 7.27 -45.95
N GLU A 174 3.80 6.97 -47.15
CA GLU A 174 3.62 7.76 -48.38
C GLU A 174 4.76 8.77 -48.59
N ASN A 175 5.56 8.47 -49.64
CA ASN A 175 6.26 9.34 -50.58
C ASN A 175 6.74 10.72 -50.09
N ASP A 176 8.06 10.95 -50.20
CA ASP A 176 8.51 11.65 -51.40
C ASP A 176 9.97 11.39 -51.75
N HIS A 177 10.15 11.37 -53.06
CA HIS A 177 11.31 10.98 -53.83
C HIS A 177 12.14 12.24 -54.12
N LEU A 178 13.47 12.07 -54.21
CA LEU A 178 14.42 12.77 -55.09
C LEU A 178 15.50 13.68 -54.46
N ILE A 179 16.74 13.15 -54.62
CA ILE A 179 17.94 13.76 -55.24
C ILE A 179 18.76 14.82 -54.47
N MET A 180 19.99 14.44 -54.13
CA MET A 180 21.28 15.03 -54.57
C MET A 180 22.42 14.18 -53.96
N ASP A 181 23.14 13.39 -54.76
CA ASP A 181 24.48 13.68 -55.31
C ASP A 181 25.56 14.00 -54.25
N ASP A 182 26.61 13.18 -54.13
CA ASP A 182 27.87 13.33 -54.89
C ASP A 182 28.97 12.39 -54.31
N SER A 183 29.80 11.84 -55.23
CA SER A 183 31.12 11.20 -55.07
C SER A 183 31.25 9.77 -54.52
#